data_AF-A0A7U9SSR8-F1
#
_entry.id   AF-A0A7U9SSR8-F1
#
_cell.length_a   1.000
_cell.length_b   1.000
_cell.length_c   1.000
_cell.angle_alpha   90.00
_cell.angle_beta   90.00
_cell.angle_gamma   90.00
#
_symmetry.space_group_name_H-M   'P 1'
#
loop_
_entity.id
_entity.type
_entity.pdbx_description
1 polymer ?
#
loop_
_entity_poly.entity_id
_entity_poly.type
_entity_poly.pdbx_seq_one_letter_code
_entity_poly.pdbx_strand_id
1 'polypeptide(L)'
;MLLEGDGYRSDRKIIHKAALIKMIKVLSGESHTDHIEDWMEQQKIREEDEITVCELFDQYVRQGKIEGKIEGRAEGIEWGEARRLVADIESAMQFFQVTLEKACEGLGVTVGKYEEAKKLV
;
A
#
# COMPACT_ATOMS: atom_id res chain seq x y z
N MET A 1 -11.28 -12.79 27.30
CA MET A 1 -11.06 -12.84 25.84
C MET A 1 -12.39 -13.31 25.28
N LEU A 2 -13.31 -12.45 24.86
CA LEU A 2 -13.26 -11.50 23.76
C LEU A 2 -14.11 -10.26 24.13
N LEU A 3 -13.56 -9.06 24.01
CA LEU A 3 -14.36 -7.83 24.02
C LEU A 3 -15.08 -7.79 22.67
N GLU A 4 -16.32 -8.25 22.62
CA GLU A 4 -17.23 -7.86 21.56
C GLU A 4 -17.39 -6.35 21.68
N GLY A 5 -16.73 -5.63 20.78
CA GLY A 5 -16.97 -4.20 20.62
C GLY A 5 -18.44 -4.04 20.27
N ASP A 6 -19.21 -3.46 21.19
CA ASP A 6 -20.56 -3.00 20.92
C ASP A 6 -20.45 -1.99 19.76
N GLY A 7 -20.71 -2.51 18.55
CA GLY A 7 -20.38 -1.82 17.33
C GLY A 7 -21.28 -0.61 17.21
N TYR A 8 -20.72 0.59 17.41
CA TYR A 8 -21.42 1.84 17.14
C TYR A 8 -21.93 1.81 15.70
N ARG A 9 -23.23 1.54 15.53
CA ARG A 9 -23.94 1.59 14.26
C ARG A 9 -24.82 2.83 14.26
N SER A 10 -24.42 3.80 13.47
CA SER A 10 -25.16 5.02 13.25
C SER A 10 -26.10 4.83 12.07
N ASP A 11 -27.41 4.85 12.33
CA ASP A 11 -28.44 4.90 11.28
C ASP A 11 -28.60 6.32 10.70
N ARG A 12 -27.72 7.26 11.09
CA ARG A 12 -27.75 8.63 10.59
C ARG A 12 -27.40 8.64 9.11
N LYS A 13 -28.34 9.09 8.31
CA LYS A 13 -28.15 9.34 6.88
C LYS A 13 -27.21 10.53 6.66
N ILE A 14 -26.31 10.39 5.69
CA ILE A 14 -25.40 11.45 5.28
C ILE A 14 -26.05 12.23 4.13
N ILE A 15 -26.26 13.53 4.35
CA ILE A 15 -26.80 14.45 3.33
C ILE A 15 -25.66 14.95 2.42
N HIS A 16 -24.57 15.44 3.02
CA HIS A 16 -23.42 15.99 2.31
C HIS A 16 -22.25 15.00 2.29
N LYS A 17 -22.25 14.04 1.35
CA LYS A 17 -21.26 12.95 1.35
C LYS A 17 -19.90 13.45 0.91
N ALA A 18 -19.86 14.20 -0.19
CA ALA A 18 -18.61 14.79 -0.68
C ALA A 18 -17.91 15.63 0.40
N ALA A 19 -18.66 16.45 1.14
CA ALA A 19 -18.11 17.27 2.23
C ALA A 19 -17.58 16.41 3.39
N LEU A 20 -18.30 15.36 3.76
CA LEU A 20 -17.86 14.45 4.82
C LEU A 20 -16.59 13.69 4.43
N ILE A 21 -16.53 13.16 3.20
CA ILE A 21 -15.36 12.47 2.65
C ILE A 21 -14.16 13.42 2.58
N LYS A 22 -14.38 14.68 2.17
CA LYS A 22 -13.35 15.72 2.18
C LYS A 22 -12.73 15.89 3.56
N MET A 23 -13.57 16.02 4.58
CA MET A 23 -13.10 16.20 5.96
C MET A 23 -12.31 14.98 6.44
N ILE A 24 -12.79 13.76 6.16
CA ILE A 24 -12.09 12.53 6.53
C ILE A 24 -10.69 12.49 5.89
N LYS A 25 -10.58 12.75 4.59
CA LYS A 25 -9.30 12.76 3.87
C LYS A 25 -8.30 13.76 4.45
N VAL A 26 -8.74 15.00 4.72
CA VAL A 26 -7.90 16.03 5.36
C VAL A 26 -7.41 15.57 6.74
N LEU A 27 -8.30 15.00 7.56
CA LEU A 27 -7.96 14.50 8.89
C LEU A 27 -7.02 13.28 8.83
N SER A 28 -7.08 12.49 7.77
CA SER A 28 -6.17 11.39 7.50
C SER A 28 -4.78 11.84 7.00
N GLY A 29 -4.58 13.15 6.77
CA GLY A 29 -3.30 13.70 6.31
C GLY A 29 -3.18 13.80 4.79
N GLU A 30 -4.25 13.55 4.03
CA GLU A 30 -4.27 13.74 2.58
C GLU A 30 -4.43 15.23 2.25
N SER A 31 -3.47 15.81 1.52
CA SER A 31 -3.51 17.20 1.05
C SER A 31 -4.34 17.39 -0.23
N HIS A 32 -4.47 16.34 -1.04
CA HIS A 32 -5.18 16.39 -2.33
C HIS A 32 -6.64 15.94 -2.17
N THR A 33 -7.52 16.92 -2.04
CA THR A 33 -8.97 16.68 -1.83
C THR A 33 -9.81 16.95 -3.08
N ASP A 34 -9.18 17.12 -4.23
CA ASP A 34 -9.88 17.49 -5.47
C ASP A 34 -10.43 16.27 -6.22
N HIS A 35 -10.06 15.05 -5.80
CA HIS A 35 -10.46 13.77 -6.40
C HIS A 35 -11.58 13.05 -5.63
N ILE A 36 -12.41 13.80 -4.91
CA ILE A 36 -13.50 13.20 -4.12
C ILE A 36 -14.59 12.63 -5.02
N GLU A 37 -14.86 13.29 -6.14
CA GLU A 37 -15.84 12.82 -7.13
C GLU A 37 -15.39 11.50 -7.75
N ASP A 38 -14.12 11.39 -8.15
CA ASP A 38 -13.51 10.15 -8.64
C ASP A 38 -13.64 9.00 -7.61
N TRP A 39 -13.40 9.32 -6.33
CA TRP A 39 -13.54 8.35 -5.24
C TRP A 39 -14.99 7.88 -5.07
N MET A 40 -15.95 8.81 -5.09
CA MET A 40 -17.37 8.50 -5.00
C MET A 40 -17.83 7.62 -6.17
N GLU A 41 -17.37 7.91 -7.39
CA GLU A 41 -17.64 7.09 -8.58
C GLU A 41 -17.07 5.67 -8.44
N GLN A 42 -15.82 5.53 -7.98
CA GLN A 42 -15.18 4.22 -7.76
C GLN A 42 -15.94 3.37 -6.73
N GLN A 43 -16.45 4.01 -5.68
CA GLN A 43 -17.27 3.34 -4.65
C GLN A 43 -18.74 3.17 -5.07
N LYS A 44 -19.13 3.66 -6.26
CA LYS A 44 -20.50 3.67 -6.78
C LYS A 44 -21.48 4.38 -5.84
N ILE A 45 -21.04 5.51 -5.30
CA ILE A 45 -21.80 6.39 -4.43
C ILE A 45 -22.13 7.67 -5.21
N ARG A 46 -23.40 8.04 -5.22
CA ARG A 46 -23.85 9.35 -5.70
C ARG A 46 -24.35 10.17 -4.52
N GLU A 47 -24.36 11.49 -4.66
CA GLU A 47 -24.78 12.39 -3.58
C GLU A 47 -26.25 12.15 -3.17
N GLU A 48 -27.09 11.76 -4.11
CA GLU A 48 -28.50 11.41 -3.89
C GLU A 48 -28.75 10.07 -3.20
N ASP A 49 -27.75 9.19 -3.11
CA ASP A 49 -27.97 7.84 -2.55
C ASP A 49 -28.21 7.92 -1.04
N GLU A 50 -29.14 7.13 -0.50
CA GLU A 50 -29.32 7.07 0.96
C GLU A 50 -28.26 6.15 1.57
N ILE A 51 -27.23 6.74 2.17
CA ILE A 51 -26.12 6.03 2.81
C ILE A 51 -25.97 6.51 4.25
N THR A 52 -25.77 5.57 5.17
CA THR A 52 -25.50 5.83 6.58
C THR A 52 -24.02 6.09 6.82
N VAL A 53 -23.71 6.72 7.95
CA VAL A 53 -22.32 6.94 8.37
C VAL A 53 -21.53 5.62 8.42
N CYS A 54 -22.12 4.55 8.97
CA CYS A 54 -21.43 3.26 9.07
C CYS A 54 -21.16 2.61 7.72
N GLU A 55 -22.10 2.68 6.78
CA GLU A 55 -21.89 2.16 5.43
C GLU A 55 -20.74 2.88 4.71
N LEU A 56 -20.64 4.21 4.86
CA LEU A 56 -19.54 4.99 4.31
C LEU A 56 -18.18 4.59 4.93
N PHE A 57 -18.12 4.45 6.25
CA PHE A 57 -16.89 4.02 6.92
C PHE A 57 -16.49 2.57 6.56
N ASP A 58 -17.46 1.67 6.40
CA ASP A 58 -17.21 0.30 5.93
C ASP A 58 -16.57 0.30 4.53
N GLN A 59 -17.03 1.18 3.63
CA GLN A 59 -16.40 1.35 2.31
C GLN A 59 -14.96 1.85 2.44
N TYR A 60 -14.72 2.86 3.28
CA TYR A 60 -13.38 3.39 3.52
C TYR A 60 -12.42 2.33 4.09
N VAL A 61 -12.87 1.55 5.07
CA VAL A 61 -12.09 0.45 5.66
C VAL A 61 -11.80 -0.65 4.63
N ARG A 62 -12.77 -1.00 3.78
CA ARG A 62 -12.55 -1.98 2.71
C ARG A 62 -11.50 -1.49 1.72
N GLN A 63 -11.57 -0.23 1.33
CA GLN A 63 -10.58 0.37 0.44
C GLN A 63 -9.18 0.36 1.05
N GLY A 64 -9.02 0.86 2.28
CA GLY A 64 -7.72 0.86 2.94
C GLY A 64 -7.10 -0.54 3.06
N LYS A 65 -7.93 -1.58 3.26
CA LYS A 65 -7.47 -2.98 3.23
C LYS A 65 -7.03 -3.45 1.85
N ILE A 66 -7.64 -2.95 0.78
CA ILE A 66 -7.26 -3.28 -0.60
C ILE A 66 -5.95 -2.58 -0.95
N GLU A 67 -5.87 -1.28 -0.69
CA GLU A 67 -4.67 -0.46 -0.91
C GLU A 67 -3.47 -1.04 -0.15
N GLY A 68 -3.62 -1.31 1.14
CA GLY A 68 -2.55 -1.91 1.94
C GLY A 68 -2.13 -3.32 1.46
N LYS A 69 -3.05 -4.10 0.86
CA LYS A 69 -2.69 -5.39 0.23
C LYS A 69 -1.91 -5.19 -1.07
N ILE A 70 -2.26 -4.18 -1.86
CA ILE A 70 -1.57 -3.87 -3.11
C ILE A 70 -0.15 -3.36 -2.80
N GLU A 71 -0.04 -2.39 -1.90
CA GLU A 71 1.23 -1.82 -1.45
C GLU A 71 2.12 -2.89 -0.82
N GLY A 72 1.60 -3.64 0.16
CA GLY A 72 2.38 -4.71 0.80
C GLY A 72 2.78 -5.83 -0.17
N ARG A 73 2.01 -6.09 -1.23
CA ARG A 73 2.41 -7.02 -2.28
C ARG A 73 3.53 -6.45 -3.14
N ALA A 74 3.45 -5.16 -3.50
CA ALA A 74 4.49 -4.49 -4.28
C ALA A 74 5.81 -4.45 -3.51
N GLU A 75 5.78 -4.01 -2.26
CA GLU A 75 6.94 -4.01 -1.35
C GLU A 75 7.51 -5.42 -1.16
N GLY A 76 6.65 -6.43 -1.01
CA GLY A 76 7.08 -7.82 -0.87
C GLY A 76 7.78 -8.37 -2.12
N ILE A 77 7.33 -7.99 -3.31
CA ILE A 77 7.99 -8.36 -4.57
C ILE A 77 9.36 -7.69 -4.67
N GLU A 78 9.42 -6.38 -4.42
CA GLU A 78 10.67 -5.61 -4.46
C GLU A 78 11.70 -6.17 -3.47
N TRP A 79 11.28 -6.43 -2.23
CA TRP A 79 12.14 -7.04 -1.22
C TRP A 79 12.62 -8.43 -1.63
N GLY A 80 11.73 -9.25 -2.20
CA GLY A 80 12.07 -10.59 -2.69
C GLY A 80 13.10 -10.56 -3.84
N GLU A 81 12.97 -9.61 -4.75
CA GLU A 81 13.93 -9.40 -5.85
C GLU A 81 15.28 -8.92 -5.34
N ALA A 82 15.29 -7.93 -4.43
CA ALA A 82 16.50 -7.43 -3.80
C ALA A 82 17.25 -8.55 -3.05
N ARG A 83 16.52 -9.32 -2.24
CA ARG A 83 17.06 -10.47 -1.51
C ARG A 83 17.68 -11.52 -2.43
N ARG A 84 16.97 -11.87 -3.52
CA ARG A 84 17.48 -12.84 -4.50
C ARG A 84 18.75 -12.34 -5.16
N LEU A 85 18.79 -11.07 -5.58
CA LEU A 85 19.97 -10.47 -6.19
C LEU A 85 21.18 -10.53 -5.27
N VAL A 86 21.03 -10.13 -4.01
CA VAL A 86 22.10 -10.20 -3.00
C VAL A 86 22.57 -11.64 -2.82
N ALA A 87 21.65 -12.59 -2.68
CA ALA A 87 21.99 -14.00 -2.49
C ALA A 87 22.72 -14.60 -3.69
N ASP A 88 22.31 -14.28 -4.92
CA ASP A 88 22.92 -14.76 -6.16
C ASP A 88 24.36 -14.24 -6.29
N ILE A 89 24.59 -12.95 -6.00
CA ILE A 89 25.92 -12.34 -6.04
C ILE A 89 26.82 -12.91 -4.94
N GLU A 90 26.34 -12.99 -3.70
CA GLU A 90 27.12 -13.54 -2.58
C GLU A 90 27.46 -15.01 -2.81
N SER A 91 26.53 -15.79 -3.38
CA SER A 91 26.79 -17.17 -3.80
C SER A 91 27.84 -17.23 -4.91
N ALA A 92 27.75 -16.39 -5.94
CA ALA A 92 28.74 -16.35 -7.02
C ALA A 92 30.14 -16.00 -6.49
N MET A 93 30.23 -15.02 -5.59
CA MET A 93 31.50 -14.67 -4.92
C MET A 93 32.08 -15.86 -4.16
N GLN A 94 31.25 -16.59 -3.41
CA GLN A 94 31.70 -17.75 -2.62
C GLN A 94 32.09 -18.95 -3.49
N PHE A 95 31.26 -19.32 -4.46
CA PHE A 95 31.47 -20.51 -5.30
C PHE A 95 32.63 -20.33 -6.27
N PHE A 96 32.73 -19.16 -6.90
CA PHE A 96 33.79 -18.89 -7.88
C PHE A 96 35.02 -18.23 -7.25
N GLN A 97 34.97 -17.87 -5.96
CA GLN A 97 36.04 -17.17 -5.24
C GLN A 97 36.48 -15.88 -5.96
N VAL A 98 35.50 -15.12 -6.46
CA VAL A 98 35.71 -13.87 -7.19
C VAL A 98 35.33 -12.66 -6.33
N THR A 99 35.82 -11.48 -6.73
CA THR A 99 35.44 -10.22 -6.09
C THR A 99 34.01 -9.82 -6.45
N LEU A 100 33.44 -8.88 -5.69
CA LEU A 100 32.09 -8.36 -5.92
C LEU A 100 31.95 -7.78 -7.33
N GLU A 101 32.95 -7.06 -7.82
CA GLU A 101 32.94 -6.45 -9.15
C GLU A 101 32.80 -7.50 -10.24
N LYS A 102 33.57 -8.60 -10.13
CA LYS A 102 33.54 -9.72 -11.08
C LYS A 102 32.26 -10.54 -10.98
N ALA A 103 31.71 -10.72 -9.77
CA ALA A 103 30.44 -11.40 -9.57
C ALA A 103 29.28 -10.60 -10.19
N CYS A 104 29.25 -9.29 -9.95
CA CYS A 104 28.28 -8.37 -10.54
C CYS A 104 28.40 -8.34 -12.09
N GLU A 105 29.62 -8.24 -12.62
CA GLU A 105 29.89 -8.31 -14.06
C GLU A 105 29.40 -9.64 -14.66
N GLY A 106 29.70 -10.77 -14.01
CA GLY A 106 29.28 -12.09 -14.45
C GLY A 106 27.76 -12.32 -14.44
N LEU A 107 27.04 -11.61 -13.57
CA LEU A 107 25.57 -11.64 -13.49
C LEU A 107 24.90 -10.50 -14.28
N GLY A 108 25.67 -9.66 -14.98
CA GLY A 108 25.15 -8.58 -15.82
C GLY A 108 24.51 -7.42 -15.03
N VAL A 109 24.95 -7.21 -13.79
CA VAL A 109 24.42 -6.18 -12.88
C VAL A 109 25.54 -5.25 -12.40
N THR A 110 25.17 -4.05 -11.95
CA THR A 110 26.15 -3.09 -11.42
C THR A 110 26.33 -3.28 -9.91
N VAL A 111 27.51 -2.94 -9.40
CA VAL A 111 27.78 -2.94 -7.95
C VAL A 111 26.82 -1.99 -7.21
N GLY A 112 26.47 -0.84 -7.80
CA GLY A 112 25.50 0.09 -7.22
C GLY A 112 24.12 -0.54 -7.02
N LYS A 113 23.62 -1.33 -7.98
CA LYS A 113 22.34 -2.05 -7.83
C LYS A 113 22.39 -3.09 -6.71
N TYR A 114 23.54 -3.76 -6.53
CA TYR A 114 23.74 -4.66 -5.39
C TYR A 114 23.74 -3.91 -4.06
N GLU A 115 24.44 -2.77 -3.96
CA GLU A 115 24.47 -1.97 -2.75
C GLU A 115 23.10 -1.38 -2.39
N GLU A 116 22.33 -0.97 -3.38
CA GLU A 116 20.93 -0.54 -3.20
C GLU A 116 20.06 -1.70 -2.71
N ALA A 117 20.12 -2.86 -3.37
CA ALA A 117 19.42 -4.05 -2.94
C ALA A 117 19.80 -4.45 -1.51
N LYS A 118 21.09 -4.40 -1.15
CA LYS A 118 21.60 -4.72 0.18
C LYS A 118 21.17 -3.75 1.27
N LYS A 119 20.69 -2.56 0.94
CA LYS A 119 20.08 -1.64 1.93
C LYS A 119 18.63 -2.04 2.25
N LEU A 120 17.99 -2.81 1.38
CA LEU A 120 16.60 -3.24 1.52
C LEU A 120 16.46 -4.59 2.25
N VAL A 121 17.54 -5.36 2.38
CA VAL A 121 17.57 -6.71 2.99
C VAL A 121 18.45 -6.76 4.23
#